data_AF-A0A8J2BCJ9-F1
#
_entry.id   AF-A0A8J2BCJ9-F1
#
_cell.length_a   1.000
_cell.length_b   1.000
_cell.length_c   1.000
_cell.angle_alpha   90.00
_cell.angle_beta   90.00
_cell.angle_gamma   90.00
#
_symmetry.space_group_name_H-M   'P 1'
#
loop_
_entity.id
_entity.type
_entity.pdbx_description
1 polymer ?
#
loop_
_entity_poly.entity_id
_entity_poly.type
_entity_poly.pdbx_seq_one_letter_code
_entity_poly.pdbx_strand_id
1 'polypeptide(L)'
;MLERKMHGVVDLGGASTQVAVPERVAVGEKLKQSDIFVRSFLGYGMKEFYTHAPATVKEHCKFGGKASDCQDSIWSVFQSRIVDGKSYVQDKLSYFGKDDLQTIQQGDGHTDSVYSISAYYFVSQLLRSFKLLKAPPSQKISIADYNTATEALCAMSLTDVTKEYDKEETHVSGKHTTPEQLSDRCFDACYVVVLLSKLYKWSTTAPKFHFTDNVHGNSVDWPLGAYVSLITGGMGGQQQFSKPATGTSGQSTSTSGSAATTSSDEAAAASSTAITTGGRTGRGAVLPVRPESSPGVVRTRPAPIVLPPSGIIRGQSTSSSEKATEATTSSYWLRNLFAAALASGLLYFLYRKLRRNVSGDGHAQPLTRYDLEHGPDDEFGMLNDKELPTLPPERSVPGRVY
;
A
#
# COMPACT_ATOMS: atom_id res chain seq x y z
N MET A 1 20.75 -10.88 -20.01
CA MET A 1 20.16 -12.11 -19.41
C MET A 1 18.65 -11.95 -19.44
N LEU A 2 17.87 -13.02 -19.30
CA LEU A 2 16.42 -12.90 -19.08
C LEU A 2 16.16 -12.69 -17.59
N GLU A 3 15.44 -11.63 -17.24
CA GLU A 3 14.98 -11.36 -15.88
C GLU A 3 13.62 -12.04 -15.66
N ARG A 4 13.42 -12.64 -14.47
CA ARG A 4 12.15 -13.28 -14.13
C ARG A 4 11.12 -12.19 -13.81
N LYS A 5 10.09 -12.05 -14.65
CA LYS A 5 8.93 -11.22 -14.32
C LYS A 5 8.30 -11.69 -13.01
N MET A 6 8.16 -10.77 -12.08
CA MET A 6 7.53 -10.97 -10.78
C MET A 6 6.56 -9.82 -10.50
N HIS A 7 5.66 -10.05 -9.55
CA HIS A 7 4.61 -9.11 -9.17
C HIS A 7 4.89 -8.59 -7.77
N GLY A 8 4.66 -7.30 -7.55
CA GLY A 8 4.61 -6.73 -6.21
C GLY A 8 3.27 -7.02 -5.55
N VAL A 9 3.21 -6.88 -4.24
CA VAL A 9 1.97 -6.90 -3.45
C VAL A 9 1.99 -5.72 -2.49
N VAL A 10 0.88 -4.99 -2.40
CA VAL A 10 0.63 -4.01 -1.35
C VAL A 10 -0.65 -4.35 -0.61
N ASP A 11 -0.56 -4.40 0.71
CA ASP A 11 -1.68 -4.55 1.62
C ASP A 11 -1.93 -3.23 2.35
N LEU A 12 -3.20 -2.92 2.59
CA LEU A 12 -3.63 -1.78 3.38
C LEU A 12 -4.71 -2.26 4.35
N GLY A 13 -4.26 -2.64 5.54
CA GLY A 13 -5.10 -2.99 6.65
C GLY A 13 -5.57 -1.75 7.43
N GLY A 14 -6.28 -2.00 8.55
CA GLY A 14 -6.74 -0.94 9.44
C GLY A 14 -5.60 -0.22 10.17
N ALA A 15 -4.59 -0.96 10.64
CA ALA A 15 -3.50 -0.46 11.49
C ALA A 15 -2.16 -0.24 10.77
N SER A 16 -1.87 -1.02 9.73
CA SER A 16 -0.65 -0.96 8.93
C SER A 16 -0.94 -0.96 7.43
N THR A 17 0.03 -0.49 6.65
CA THR A 17 0.19 -0.88 5.24
C THR A 17 1.48 -1.69 5.10
N GLN A 18 1.48 -2.65 4.17
CA GLN A 18 2.62 -3.54 3.92
C GLN A 18 2.97 -3.51 2.45
N VAL A 19 4.26 -3.58 2.15
CA VAL A 19 4.80 -3.60 0.78
C VAL A 19 5.72 -4.80 0.66
N ALA A 20 5.47 -5.62 -0.36
CA ALA A 20 6.37 -6.66 -0.82
C ALA A 20 6.69 -6.41 -2.30
N VAL A 21 7.94 -6.09 -2.63
CA VAL A 21 8.38 -5.93 -4.03
C VAL A 21 9.61 -6.79 -4.32
N PRO A 22 9.67 -7.44 -5.51
CA PRO A 22 10.83 -8.17 -5.96
C PRO A 22 12.04 -7.25 -6.17
N GLU A 23 13.21 -7.76 -5.83
CA GLU A 23 14.47 -7.32 -6.42
C GLU A 23 14.75 -8.12 -7.72
N ARG A 24 15.84 -7.82 -8.44
CA ARG A 24 16.13 -8.50 -9.71
C ARG A 24 16.53 -9.96 -9.49
N VAL A 25 15.81 -10.89 -10.11
CA VAL A 25 16.16 -12.32 -10.14
C VAL A 25 16.36 -12.80 -11.57
N ALA A 26 17.47 -13.49 -11.83
CA ALA A 26 17.74 -14.09 -13.13
C ALA A 26 16.87 -15.34 -13.36
N VAL A 27 16.41 -15.56 -14.60
CA VAL A 27 15.68 -16.78 -14.95
C VAL A 27 16.56 -18.01 -14.73
N GLY A 28 16.04 -18.96 -13.93
CA GLY A 28 16.73 -20.20 -13.55
C GLY A 28 17.24 -20.22 -12.11
N GLU A 29 17.35 -19.07 -11.44
CA GLU A 29 17.78 -19.02 -10.04
C GLU A 29 16.66 -19.40 -9.04
N LYS A 30 17.06 -19.94 -7.89
CA LYS A 30 16.17 -20.12 -6.74
C LYS A 30 15.97 -18.78 -6.04
N LEU A 31 14.70 -18.39 -5.87
CA LEU A 31 14.28 -17.20 -5.14
C LEU A 31 14.71 -17.29 -3.67
N LYS A 32 15.45 -16.28 -3.20
CA LYS A 32 15.94 -16.14 -1.82
C LYS A 32 15.14 -15.06 -1.08
N GLN A 33 15.26 -15.00 0.24
CA GLN A 33 14.66 -13.90 1.02
C GLN A 33 15.32 -12.53 0.74
N SER A 34 16.58 -12.50 0.32
CA SER A 34 17.26 -11.29 -0.17
C SER A 34 16.61 -10.70 -1.42
N ASP A 35 15.92 -11.53 -2.19
CA ASP A 35 15.46 -11.19 -3.53
C ASP A 35 14.07 -10.52 -3.52
N ILE A 36 13.55 -10.19 -2.33
CA ILE A 36 12.25 -9.54 -2.10
C ILE A 36 12.38 -8.54 -0.95
N PHE A 37 12.22 -7.26 -1.22
CA PHE A 37 12.01 -6.26 -0.17
C PHE A 37 10.61 -6.45 0.43
N VAL A 38 10.53 -6.71 1.74
CA VAL A 38 9.26 -6.85 2.47
C VAL A 38 9.29 -5.94 3.70
N ARG A 39 8.27 -5.08 3.84
CA ARG A 39 8.16 -4.13 4.96
C ARG A 39 6.71 -3.94 5.40
N SER A 40 6.52 -3.66 6.68
CA SER A 40 5.24 -3.27 7.28
C SER A 40 5.39 -1.93 7.98
N PHE A 41 4.39 -1.06 7.83
CA PHE A 41 4.37 0.30 8.34
C PHE A 41 3.13 0.49 9.22
N LEU A 42 3.31 0.23 10.52
CA LEU A 42 2.31 0.47 11.58
C LEU A 42 2.07 1.98 11.76
N GLY A 43 0.83 2.39 12.04
CA GLY A 43 0.44 3.81 12.06
C GLY A 43 0.09 4.40 10.69
N TYR A 44 0.16 3.57 9.64
CA TYR A 44 -0.13 3.93 8.25
C TYR A 44 -1.16 3.00 7.58
N GLY A 45 -1.85 2.17 8.37
CA GLY A 45 -3.12 1.58 7.95
C GLY A 45 -4.21 2.66 7.85
N MET A 46 -5.22 2.41 7.01
CA MET A 46 -6.16 3.45 6.58
C MET A 46 -6.97 4.03 7.74
N LYS A 47 -7.53 3.15 8.59
CA LYS A 47 -8.29 3.54 9.78
C LYS A 47 -7.41 4.26 10.80
N GLU A 48 -6.21 3.74 11.06
CA GLU A 48 -5.28 4.28 12.06
C GLU A 48 -4.77 5.67 11.68
N PHE A 49 -4.45 5.87 10.40
CA PHE A 49 -4.11 7.19 9.85
C PHE A 49 -5.31 8.13 9.93
N TYR A 50 -6.51 7.70 9.52
CA TYR A 50 -7.71 8.53 9.59
C TYR A 50 -8.06 8.92 11.03
N THR A 51 -8.03 7.99 11.99
CA THR A 51 -8.30 8.26 13.41
C THR A 51 -7.46 9.44 13.91
N HIS A 52 -6.14 9.41 13.65
CA HIS A 52 -5.19 10.41 14.11
C HIS A 52 -4.95 11.59 13.13
N ALA A 53 -5.65 11.63 11.99
CA ALA A 53 -5.55 12.75 11.05
C ALA A 53 -6.13 14.05 11.67
N PRO A 54 -5.45 15.20 11.53
CA PRO A 54 -5.96 16.49 11.98
C PRO A 54 -7.34 16.81 11.38
N ALA A 55 -8.17 17.54 12.13
CA ALA A 55 -9.52 17.90 11.70
C ALA A 55 -9.55 18.66 10.36
N THR A 56 -8.51 19.46 10.06
CA THR A 56 -8.34 20.15 8.76
C THR A 56 -8.21 19.19 7.59
N VAL A 57 -7.53 18.04 7.76
CA VAL A 57 -7.44 17.01 6.72
C VAL A 57 -8.81 16.38 6.50
N LYS A 58 -9.54 16.06 7.58
CA LYS A 58 -10.88 15.49 7.50
C LYS A 58 -11.86 16.45 6.82
N GLU A 59 -11.74 17.76 7.07
CA GLU A 59 -12.54 18.79 6.42
C GLU A 59 -12.29 18.87 4.91
N HIS A 60 -11.02 18.92 4.48
CA HIS A 60 -10.65 18.96 3.05
C HIS A 60 -10.97 17.65 2.31
N CYS A 61 -11.16 16.55 3.03
CA CYS A 61 -11.51 15.23 2.48
C CYS A 61 -13.01 14.90 2.53
N LYS A 62 -13.88 15.90 2.75
CA LYS A 62 -15.33 15.73 2.60
C LYS A 62 -15.77 15.73 1.14
N PHE A 63 -16.90 15.08 0.90
CA PHE A 63 -17.66 15.14 -0.35
C PHE A 63 -18.13 16.56 -0.69
N GLY A 64 -18.16 16.88 -1.99
CA GLY A 64 -18.31 18.23 -2.52
C GLY A 64 -17.01 19.05 -2.50
N GLY A 65 -15.91 18.48 -2.01
CA GLY A 65 -14.56 19.06 -2.02
C GLY A 65 -13.78 18.72 -3.28
N LYS A 66 -12.52 19.18 -3.34
CA LYS A 66 -11.57 18.76 -4.38
C LYS A 66 -10.65 17.68 -3.82
N ALA A 67 -10.45 16.61 -4.59
CA ALA A 67 -9.50 15.56 -4.22
C ALA A 67 -8.07 16.11 -4.07
N SER A 68 -7.66 17.12 -4.84
CA SER A 68 -6.36 17.81 -4.68
C SER A 68 -6.13 18.30 -3.25
N ASP A 69 -7.12 18.97 -2.69
CA ASP A 69 -7.03 19.71 -1.42
C ASP A 69 -6.97 18.68 -0.26
N CYS A 70 -7.71 17.57 -0.38
CA CYS A 70 -7.59 16.39 0.47
C CYS A 70 -6.21 15.72 0.35
N GLN A 71 -5.75 15.43 -0.86
CA GLN A 71 -4.49 14.72 -1.12
C GLN A 71 -3.25 15.51 -0.67
N ASP A 72 -3.24 16.84 -0.80
CA ASP A 72 -2.16 17.68 -0.28
C ASP A 72 -2.22 17.77 1.24
N SER A 73 -3.42 17.75 1.84
CA SER A 73 -3.59 17.70 3.29
C SER A 73 -3.11 16.38 3.89
N ILE A 74 -3.48 15.24 3.30
CA ILE A 74 -2.96 13.91 3.67
C ILE A 74 -1.43 13.86 3.48
N TRP A 75 -0.92 14.39 2.37
CA TRP A 75 0.52 14.44 2.10
C TRP A 75 1.29 15.30 3.10
N SER A 76 0.74 16.43 3.56
CA SER A 76 1.37 17.25 4.60
C SER A 76 1.57 16.49 5.93
N VAL A 77 0.67 15.55 6.24
CA VAL A 77 0.78 14.67 7.41
C VAL A 77 1.82 13.57 7.19
N PHE A 78 1.95 13.02 5.99
CA PHE A 78 3.09 12.15 5.66
C PHE A 78 4.41 12.91 5.77
N GLN A 79 4.51 14.12 5.19
CA GLN A 79 5.71 14.94 5.22
C GLN A 79 6.14 15.30 6.65
N SER A 80 5.22 15.67 7.54
CA SER A 80 5.58 15.99 8.93
C SER A 80 6.10 14.76 9.69
N ARG A 81 5.47 13.57 9.53
CA ARG A 81 5.99 12.33 10.12
C ARG A 81 7.37 11.94 9.56
N ILE A 82 7.58 12.12 8.25
CA ILE A 82 8.86 11.86 7.55
C ILE A 82 9.96 12.81 8.06
N VAL A 83 9.71 14.12 8.08
CA VAL A 83 10.72 15.11 8.49
C VAL A 83 11.04 15.02 9.98
N ASP A 84 10.04 14.81 10.84
CA ASP A 84 10.22 14.80 12.29
C ASP A 84 10.71 13.44 12.84
N GLY A 85 10.69 12.38 12.03
CA GLY A 85 10.98 11.00 12.50
C GLY A 85 9.92 10.40 13.43
N LYS A 86 8.72 11.02 13.52
CA LYS A 86 7.69 10.70 14.52
C LYS A 86 6.71 9.63 14.02
N SER A 87 6.55 8.57 14.80
CA SER A 87 5.41 7.66 14.75
C SER A 87 4.33 8.11 15.76
N TYR A 88 3.06 7.75 15.54
CA TYR A 88 2.02 7.88 16.58
C TYR A 88 2.23 6.87 17.72
N VAL A 89 2.73 5.68 17.40
CA VAL A 89 3.17 4.70 18.39
C VAL A 89 4.47 5.22 18.98
N GLN A 90 4.42 5.69 20.24
CA GLN A 90 5.54 6.37 20.91
C GLN A 90 6.84 5.54 20.91
N ASP A 91 6.71 4.21 20.96
CA ASP A 91 7.82 3.27 20.76
C ASP A 91 8.08 2.98 19.28
N LYS A 92 8.92 3.80 18.63
CA LYS A 92 9.90 3.51 17.54
C LYS A 92 9.55 2.61 16.32
N LEU A 93 8.39 1.96 16.24
CA LEU A 93 8.23 0.68 15.55
C LEU A 93 7.96 0.74 14.04
N SER A 94 7.66 1.91 13.47
CA SER A 94 7.45 2.07 12.03
C SER A 94 7.67 3.51 11.59
N TYR A 95 8.81 3.75 10.94
CA TYR A 95 9.14 4.98 10.26
C TYR A 95 9.47 4.65 8.80
N PHE A 96 9.10 5.52 7.85
CA PHE A 96 9.44 5.35 6.43
C PHE A 96 10.89 5.75 6.19
N GLY A 97 11.80 4.77 6.38
CA GLY A 97 13.23 4.93 6.11
C GLY A 97 13.47 5.52 4.72
N LYS A 98 14.46 6.42 4.58
CA LYS A 98 14.82 6.95 3.25
C LYS A 98 15.20 5.80 2.30
N ASP A 99 15.90 4.82 2.85
CA ASP A 99 16.32 3.59 2.17
C ASP A 99 15.11 2.71 1.83
N ASP A 100 14.18 2.51 2.78
CA ASP A 100 12.92 1.78 2.53
C ASP A 100 12.11 2.40 1.38
N LEU A 101 11.94 3.73 1.38
CA LEU A 101 11.26 4.45 0.30
C LEU A 101 12.02 4.37 -1.03
N GLN A 102 13.35 4.36 -1.01
CA GLN A 102 14.17 4.20 -2.20
C GLN A 102 14.03 2.80 -2.79
N THR A 103 14.07 1.73 -1.97
CA THR A 103 13.88 0.36 -2.45
C THR A 103 12.46 0.13 -2.97
N ILE A 104 11.44 0.67 -2.30
CA ILE A 104 10.05 0.67 -2.81
C ILE A 104 9.99 1.34 -4.19
N GLN A 105 10.57 2.53 -4.34
CA GLN A 105 10.58 3.24 -5.63
C GLN A 105 11.36 2.47 -6.72
N GLN A 106 12.47 1.82 -6.37
CA GLN A 106 13.23 0.98 -7.30
C GLN A 106 12.45 -0.28 -7.72
N GLY A 107 11.64 -0.85 -6.83
CA GLY A 107 10.74 -1.97 -7.12
C GLY A 107 9.71 -1.69 -8.23
N ASP A 108 9.37 -0.43 -8.50
CA ASP A 108 8.57 -0.05 -9.68
C ASP A 108 9.28 -0.48 -10.98
N GLY A 109 10.60 -0.37 -11.04
CA GLY A 109 11.41 -0.80 -12.18
C GLY A 109 11.57 -2.32 -12.31
N HIS A 110 11.13 -3.12 -11.34
CA HIS A 110 11.33 -4.58 -11.27
C HIS A 110 10.02 -5.39 -11.17
N THR A 111 8.89 -4.71 -11.11
CA THR A 111 7.55 -5.30 -11.09
C THR A 111 6.85 -5.21 -12.44
N ASP A 112 6.29 -6.33 -12.92
CA ASP A 112 5.41 -6.34 -14.10
C ASP A 112 4.00 -5.83 -13.75
N SER A 113 3.55 -6.07 -12.52
CA SER A 113 2.37 -5.44 -11.92
C SER A 113 2.45 -5.50 -10.39
N VAL A 114 1.55 -4.77 -9.72
CA VAL A 114 1.37 -4.77 -8.27
C VAL A 114 -0.06 -5.16 -7.93
N TYR A 115 -0.24 -6.21 -7.13
CA TYR A 115 -1.53 -6.58 -6.56
C TYR A 115 -1.81 -5.74 -5.32
N SER A 116 -2.95 -5.04 -5.32
CA SER A 116 -3.31 -4.05 -4.30
C SER A 116 -4.57 -4.53 -3.57
N ILE A 117 -4.37 -5.09 -2.38
CA ILE A 117 -5.37 -5.90 -1.66
C ILE A 117 -6.05 -5.12 -0.51
N SER A 118 -6.95 -5.77 0.23
CA SER A 118 -7.64 -5.20 1.40
C SER A 118 -8.29 -3.84 1.08
N ALA A 119 -7.98 -2.77 1.82
CA ALA A 119 -8.63 -1.47 1.62
C ALA A 119 -8.38 -0.85 0.24
N TYR A 120 -7.22 -1.10 -0.40
CA TYR A 120 -6.98 -0.68 -1.80
C TYR A 120 -8.09 -1.21 -2.71
N TYR A 121 -8.39 -2.50 -2.58
CA TYR A 121 -9.45 -3.17 -3.32
C TYR A 121 -10.84 -2.67 -2.90
N PHE A 122 -11.15 -2.60 -1.60
CA PHE A 122 -12.48 -2.19 -1.10
C PHE A 122 -12.91 -0.81 -1.61
N VAL A 123 -12.00 0.17 -1.64
CA VAL A 123 -12.26 1.50 -2.19
C VAL A 123 -12.41 1.44 -3.72
N SER A 124 -11.58 0.65 -4.41
CA SER A 124 -11.72 0.45 -5.86
C SER A 124 -13.07 -0.17 -6.27
N GLN A 125 -13.68 -1.00 -5.41
CA GLN A 125 -14.99 -1.59 -5.66
C GLN A 125 -16.12 -0.56 -5.55
N LEU A 126 -16.00 0.45 -4.70
CA LEU A 126 -16.93 1.59 -4.66
C LEU A 126 -16.78 2.46 -5.92
N LEU A 127 -15.54 2.75 -6.33
CA LEU A 127 -15.28 3.48 -7.58
C LEU A 127 -15.84 2.74 -8.81
N ARG A 128 -15.84 1.39 -8.81
CA ARG A 128 -16.46 0.57 -9.86
C ARG A 128 -17.98 0.52 -9.77
N SER A 129 -18.57 0.39 -8.58
CA SER A 129 -20.03 0.33 -8.43
C SER A 129 -20.69 1.64 -8.87
N PHE A 130 -20.06 2.78 -8.58
CA PHE A 130 -20.47 4.11 -9.06
C PHE A 130 -20.07 4.37 -10.53
N LYS A 131 -19.51 3.37 -11.24
CA LYS A 131 -19.13 3.42 -12.66
C LYS A 131 -18.06 4.49 -13.00
N LEU A 132 -17.37 5.01 -11.97
CA LEU A 132 -16.28 6.01 -12.08
C LEU A 132 -14.97 5.36 -12.55
N LEU A 133 -14.63 4.20 -11.99
CA LEU A 133 -13.50 3.38 -12.42
C LEU A 133 -14.01 2.27 -13.37
N LYS A 134 -13.68 2.38 -14.66
CA LYS A 134 -14.25 1.52 -15.72
C LYS A 134 -13.60 0.14 -15.87
N ALA A 135 -12.36 -0.02 -15.42
CA ALA A 135 -11.61 -1.26 -15.61
C ALA A 135 -11.96 -2.31 -14.54
N PRO A 136 -12.16 -3.60 -14.91
CA PRO A 136 -12.48 -4.66 -13.96
C PRO A 136 -11.29 -4.99 -13.02
N PRO A 137 -11.52 -5.69 -11.88
CA PRO A 137 -10.47 -6.06 -10.92
C PRO A 137 -9.27 -6.83 -11.52
N SER A 138 -9.51 -7.61 -12.59
CA SER A 138 -8.49 -8.37 -13.30
C SER A 138 -7.57 -7.51 -14.19
N GLN A 139 -7.98 -6.32 -14.60
CA GLN A 139 -7.21 -5.46 -15.50
C GLN A 139 -6.23 -4.57 -14.71
N LYS A 140 -5.02 -4.39 -15.25
CA LYS A 140 -4.05 -3.41 -14.75
C LYS A 140 -4.54 -1.99 -15.05
N ILE A 141 -4.52 -1.11 -14.05
CA ILE A 141 -4.76 0.34 -14.23
C ILE A 141 -3.55 1.17 -13.80
N SER A 142 -3.53 2.43 -14.23
CA SER A 142 -2.56 3.42 -13.76
C SER A 142 -3.08 4.16 -12.52
N ILE A 143 -2.19 4.83 -11.78
CA ILE A 143 -2.60 5.67 -10.64
C ILE A 143 -3.36 6.90 -11.14
N ALA A 144 -3.09 7.39 -12.37
CA ALA A 144 -3.81 8.48 -13.00
C ALA A 144 -5.29 8.12 -13.29
N ASP A 145 -5.57 6.89 -13.73
CA ASP A 145 -6.95 6.41 -13.90
C ASP A 145 -7.70 6.38 -12.56
N TYR A 146 -7.03 5.84 -11.53
CA TYR A 146 -7.58 5.77 -10.17
C TYR A 146 -7.80 7.17 -9.57
N ASN A 147 -6.86 8.10 -9.80
CA ASN A 147 -6.99 9.50 -9.37
C ASN A 147 -8.15 10.21 -10.09
N THR A 148 -8.33 9.98 -11.39
CA THR A 148 -9.47 10.54 -12.15
C THR A 148 -10.81 10.07 -11.58
N ALA A 149 -10.90 8.78 -11.21
CA ALA A 149 -12.08 8.24 -10.53
C ALA A 149 -12.25 8.80 -9.09
N THR A 150 -11.13 9.07 -8.39
CA THR A 150 -11.10 9.67 -7.04
C THR A 150 -11.56 11.13 -7.06
N GLU A 151 -11.12 11.92 -8.04
CA GLU A 151 -11.56 13.29 -8.28
C GLU A 151 -13.07 13.35 -8.54
N ALA A 152 -13.58 12.45 -9.39
CA ALA A 152 -15.01 12.34 -9.64
C ALA A 152 -15.80 11.94 -8.37
N LEU A 153 -15.30 10.99 -7.57
CA LEU A 153 -15.94 10.57 -6.32
C LEU A 153 -16.03 11.71 -5.30
N CYS A 154 -14.92 12.42 -5.05
CA CYS A 154 -14.87 13.51 -4.08
C CYS A 154 -15.72 14.72 -4.49
N ALA A 155 -15.89 14.96 -5.80
CA ALA A 155 -16.69 16.07 -6.32
C ALA A 155 -18.22 15.85 -6.20
N MET A 156 -18.68 14.59 -6.02
CA MET A 156 -20.09 14.31 -5.70
C MET A 156 -20.44 14.87 -4.30
N SER A 157 -21.68 15.31 -4.08
CA SER A 157 -22.14 15.64 -2.73
C SER A 157 -22.38 14.35 -1.91
N LEU A 158 -22.33 14.43 -0.58
CA LEU A 158 -22.64 13.27 0.27
C LEU A 158 -24.07 12.75 0.03
N THR A 159 -25.02 13.64 -0.28
CA THR A 159 -26.40 13.28 -0.63
C THR A 159 -26.47 12.48 -1.93
N ASP A 160 -25.69 12.87 -2.95
CA ASP A 160 -25.61 12.12 -4.21
C ASP A 160 -24.91 10.77 -4.01
N VAL A 161 -23.89 10.72 -3.16
CA VAL A 161 -23.14 9.49 -2.82
C VAL A 161 -24.01 8.49 -2.07
N THR A 162 -24.80 8.92 -1.07
CA THR A 162 -25.80 8.08 -0.41
C THR A 162 -26.84 7.59 -1.41
N LYS A 163 -27.42 8.50 -2.21
CA LYS A 163 -28.41 8.15 -3.23
C LYS A 163 -27.87 7.21 -4.33
N GLU A 164 -26.58 7.26 -4.64
CA GLU A 164 -25.94 6.32 -5.56
C GLU A 164 -25.71 4.96 -4.88
N TYR A 165 -25.23 4.96 -3.62
CA TYR A 165 -24.98 3.76 -2.82
C TYR A 165 -26.25 2.94 -2.50
N ASP A 166 -27.38 3.61 -2.26
CA ASP A 166 -28.68 3.01 -1.91
C ASP A 166 -29.38 2.29 -3.08
N LYS A 167 -28.79 2.26 -4.28
CA LYS A 167 -29.31 1.49 -5.42
C LYS A 167 -29.01 0.00 -5.26
N GLU A 168 -29.90 -0.86 -5.75
CA GLU A 168 -29.69 -2.31 -5.65
C GLU A 168 -28.43 -2.78 -6.43
N GLU A 169 -28.13 -2.17 -7.58
CA GLU A 169 -26.91 -2.44 -8.35
C GLU A 169 -25.61 -2.18 -7.56
N THR A 170 -25.60 -1.20 -6.64
CA THR A 170 -24.40 -0.80 -5.89
C THR A 170 -24.18 -1.60 -4.62
N HIS A 171 -25.13 -2.42 -4.18
CA HIS A 171 -24.97 -3.29 -3.00
C HIS A 171 -23.83 -4.32 -3.12
N VAL A 172 -23.29 -4.56 -4.31
CA VAL A 172 -22.02 -5.30 -4.49
C VAL A 172 -20.87 -4.64 -3.70
N SER A 173 -20.86 -3.31 -3.61
CA SER A 173 -19.93 -2.55 -2.77
C SER A 173 -20.28 -2.56 -1.27
N GLY A 174 -21.54 -2.87 -0.93
CA GLY A 174 -22.04 -3.04 0.45
C GLY A 174 -21.40 -4.21 1.22
N LYS A 175 -20.73 -5.14 0.53
CA LYS A 175 -19.87 -6.16 1.14
C LYS A 175 -18.59 -5.59 1.78
N HIS A 176 -18.19 -4.38 1.38
CA HIS A 176 -16.88 -3.80 1.69
C HIS A 176 -16.96 -2.35 2.21
N THR A 177 -18.09 -1.67 2.00
CA THR A 177 -18.42 -0.34 2.52
C THR A 177 -19.72 -0.45 3.30
N THR A 178 -19.74 0.00 4.56
CA THR A 178 -20.98 0.16 5.33
C THR A 178 -21.50 1.61 5.21
N PRO A 179 -22.77 1.90 5.51
CA PRO A 179 -23.31 3.26 5.44
C PRO A 179 -22.52 4.26 6.31
N GLU A 180 -22.00 3.83 7.45
CA GLU A 180 -21.21 4.65 8.38
C GLU A 180 -19.80 4.93 7.85
N GLN A 181 -19.25 4.06 7.00
CA GLN A 181 -17.97 4.27 6.32
C GLN A 181 -18.12 5.19 5.11
N LEU A 182 -19.33 5.36 4.58
CA LEU A 182 -19.55 6.02 3.29
C LEU A 182 -19.08 7.48 3.30
N SER A 183 -19.20 8.20 4.42
CA SER A 183 -18.72 9.58 4.57
C SER A 183 -17.21 9.74 4.45
N ASP A 184 -16.44 8.69 4.77
CA ASP A 184 -14.98 8.72 4.81
C ASP A 184 -14.36 8.31 3.46
N ARG A 185 -15.17 7.88 2.47
CA ARG A 185 -14.66 7.27 1.23
C ARG A 185 -13.93 8.21 0.28
N CYS A 186 -14.17 9.53 0.34
CA CYS A 186 -13.32 10.51 -0.35
C CYS A 186 -11.91 10.59 0.30
N PHE A 187 -11.82 10.56 1.63
CA PHE A 187 -10.54 10.44 2.34
C PHE A 187 -9.81 9.17 1.93
N ASP A 188 -10.48 8.02 1.98
CA ASP A 188 -9.87 6.72 1.68
C ASP A 188 -9.30 6.64 0.26
N ALA A 189 -10.05 7.12 -0.75
CA ALA A 189 -9.59 7.14 -2.13
C ALA A 189 -8.40 8.08 -2.34
N CYS A 190 -8.43 9.28 -1.74
CA CYS A 190 -7.30 10.20 -1.75
C CYS A 190 -6.08 9.65 -1.00
N TYR A 191 -6.29 8.88 0.09
CA TYR A 191 -5.24 8.22 0.84
C TYR A 191 -4.50 7.20 -0.03
N VAL A 192 -5.22 6.37 -0.78
CA VAL A 192 -4.65 5.44 -1.76
C VAL A 192 -3.83 6.17 -2.83
N VAL A 193 -4.35 7.27 -3.40
CA VAL A 193 -3.60 8.07 -4.40
C VAL A 193 -2.30 8.61 -3.81
N VAL A 194 -2.32 9.22 -2.62
CA VAL A 194 -1.13 9.79 -1.97
C VAL A 194 -0.11 8.70 -1.62
N LEU A 195 -0.57 7.56 -1.12
CA LEU A 195 0.28 6.44 -0.72
C LEU A 195 1.05 5.87 -1.92
N LEU A 196 0.37 5.60 -3.04
CA LEU A 196 1.01 5.05 -4.23
C LEU A 196 1.86 6.09 -5.00
N SER A 197 1.36 7.32 -5.17
CA SER A 197 2.01 8.32 -6.05
C SER A 197 3.01 9.24 -5.35
N LYS A 198 2.75 9.71 -4.12
CA LYS A 198 3.60 10.67 -3.42
C LYS A 198 4.57 9.99 -2.44
N LEU A 199 4.11 8.96 -1.72
CA LEU A 199 4.93 8.24 -0.76
C LEU A 199 5.81 7.16 -1.43
N TYR A 200 5.20 6.18 -2.11
CA TYR A 200 5.93 5.10 -2.80
C TYR A 200 6.57 5.56 -4.12
N LYS A 201 6.17 6.74 -4.64
CA LYS A 201 6.72 7.39 -5.85
C LYS A 201 6.67 6.51 -7.10
N TRP A 202 5.65 5.67 -7.19
CA TRP A 202 5.44 4.79 -8.33
C TRP A 202 4.86 5.54 -9.52
N SER A 203 5.20 5.08 -10.74
CA SER A 203 4.79 5.72 -11.98
C SER A 203 3.27 5.87 -12.08
N THR A 204 2.81 7.12 -12.15
CA THR A 204 1.37 7.42 -12.16
C THR A 204 0.69 7.05 -13.46
N THR A 205 1.42 7.00 -14.58
CA THR A 205 0.88 6.74 -15.92
C THR A 205 1.04 5.29 -16.39
N ALA A 206 1.84 4.47 -15.69
CA ALA A 206 2.05 3.08 -16.08
C ALA A 206 0.87 2.19 -15.60
N PRO A 207 0.20 1.42 -16.47
CA PRO A 207 -0.87 0.51 -16.05
C PRO A 207 -0.26 -0.73 -15.38
N LYS A 208 -0.11 -0.67 -14.05
CA LYS A 208 0.54 -1.71 -13.23
C LYS A 208 -0.35 -2.29 -12.13
N PHE A 209 -1.42 -1.62 -11.73
CA PHE A 209 -2.11 -1.95 -10.49
C PHE A 209 -3.31 -2.86 -10.73
N HIS A 210 -3.30 -4.04 -10.11
CA HIS A 210 -4.47 -4.91 -9.99
C HIS A 210 -5.11 -4.68 -8.62
N PHE A 211 -6.21 -3.92 -8.57
CA PHE A 211 -7.00 -3.76 -7.35
C PHE A 211 -8.00 -4.90 -7.25
N THR A 212 -7.65 -5.94 -6.48
CA THR A 212 -8.38 -7.22 -6.36
C THR A 212 -8.13 -7.86 -4.99
N ASP A 213 -9.08 -8.65 -4.50
CA ASP A 213 -8.92 -9.60 -3.38
C ASP A 213 -8.64 -11.03 -3.86
N ASN A 214 -8.79 -11.33 -5.15
CA ASN A 214 -8.68 -12.67 -5.74
C ASN A 214 -7.78 -12.71 -6.98
N VAL A 215 -7.07 -13.82 -7.16
CA VAL A 215 -6.28 -14.17 -8.35
C VAL A 215 -6.64 -15.61 -8.75
N HIS A 216 -7.09 -15.80 -10.00
CA HIS A 216 -7.57 -17.09 -10.52
C HIS A 216 -8.53 -17.82 -9.57
N GLY A 217 -9.51 -17.11 -9.01
CA GLY A 217 -10.51 -17.64 -8.07
C GLY A 217 -10.01 -17.97 -6.66
N ASN A 218 -8.75 -17.68 -6.36
CA ASN A 218 -8.14 -17.89 -5.04
C ASN A 218 -7.93 -16.54 -4.33
N SER A 219 -8.25 -16.46 -3.05
CA SER A 219 -8.04 -15.26 -2.24
C SER A 219 -6.54 -14.92 -2.12
N VAL A 220 -6.18 -13.65 -2.29
CA VAL A 220 -4.81 -13.15 -2.15
C VAL A 220 -4.55 -12.83 -0.68
N ASP A 221 -4.27 -13.86 0.11
CA ASP A 221 -4.04 -13.75 1.55
C ASP A 221 -2.77 -14.51 2.00
N TRP A 222 -2.14 -14.04 3.07
CA TRP A 222 -0.86 -14.55 3.58
C TRP A 222 -0.85 -16.03 4.03
N PRO A 223 -1.96 -16.67 4.50
CA PRO A 223 -1.91 -18.05 4.97
C PRO A 223 -1.51 -19.05 3.88
N LEU A 224 -1.85 -18.80 2.62
CA LEU A 224 -1.42 -19.64 1.50
C LEU A 224 0.10 -19.53 1.27
N GLY A 225 0.65 -18.32 1.29
CA GLY A 225 2.09 -18.09 1.20
C GLY A 225 2.86 -18.72 2.36
N ALA A 226 2.34 -18.59 3.59
CA ALA A 226 2.90 -19.23 4.78
C ALA A 226 2.88 -20.77 4.67
N TYR A 227 1.75 -21.35 4.23
CA TYR A 227 1.63 -22.79 4.00
C TYR A 227 2.62 -23.30 2.94
N VAL A 228 2.70 -22.62 1.79
CA VAL A 228 3.66 -22.96 0.71
C VAL A 228 5.10 -22.88 1.20
N SER A 229 5.45 -21.84 1.95
CA SER A 229 6.79 -21.73 2.57
C SER A 229 7.08 -22.90 3.52
N LEU A 230 6.13 -23.29 4.37
CA LEU A 230 6.31 -24.42 5.30
C LEU A 230 6.51 -25.76 4.57
N ILE A 231 5.73 -26.07 3.52
CA ILE A 231 5.83 -27.37 2.83
C ILE A 231 7.02 -27.46 1.86
N THR A 232 7.55 -26.33 1.38
CA THR A 232 8.73 -26.30 0.49
C THR A 232 10.07 -26.38 1.24
N GLY A 233 10.04 -26.54 2.57
CA GLY A 233 11.23 -26.54 3.44
C GLY A 233 11.69 -25.15 3.86
N GLY A 234 10.94 -24.11 3.50
CA GLY A 234 11.20 -22.71 3.84
C GLY A 234 12.07 -21.97 2.81
N MET A 235 11.76 -20.68 2.61
CA MET A 235 12.77 -19.69 2.19
C MET A 235 13.79 -19.41 3.30
N GLY A 236 13.49 -19.82 4.54
CA GLY A 236 14.50 -20.02 5.56
C GLY A 236 15.46 -21.10 5.08
N GLY A 237 16.58 -20.69 4.49
CA GLY A 237 17.62 -21.60 4.05
C GLY A 237 18.09 -22.48 5.21
N GLN A 238 18.74 -23.60 4.89
CA GLN A 238 19.36 -24.43 5.92
C GLN A 238 20.36 -23.59 6.71
N GLN A 239 19.95 -23.12 7.89
CA GLN A 239 20.87 -22.97 9.00
C GLN A 239 21.44 -24.36 9.21
N GLN A 240 22.61 -24.59 8.62
CA GLN A 240 23.45 -25.70 8.99
C GLN A 240 23.76 -25.47 10.47
N PHE A 241 23.00 -26.14 11.33
CA PHE A 241 23.43 -26.42 12.68
C PHE A 241 24.71 -27.23 12.54
N SER A 242 25.83 -26.52 12.45
CA SER A 242 27.16 -27.06 12.37
C SER A 242 27.33 -27.92 13.61
N LYS A 243 27.12 -29.23 13.43
CA LYS A 243 27.12 -30.24 14.50
C LYS A 243 28.34 -29.95 15.36
N PRO A 244 28.17 -29.52 16.63
CA PRO A 244 29.23 -28.88 17.38
C PRO A 244 30.43 -29.81 17.37
N ALA A 245 31.55 -29.30 16.83
CA ALA A 245 32.73 -30.12 16.60
C ALA A 245 33.10 -30.77 17.93
N THR A 246 33.10 -32.11 17.96
CA THR A 246 33.42 -32.89 19.15
C THR A 246 34.90 -32.71 19.44
N GLY A 247 35.21 -31.62 20.17
CA GLY A 247 36.55 -31.16 20.42
C GLY A 247 37.34 -32.22 21.16
N THR A 248 38.27 -32.86 20.47
CA THR A 248 39.27 -33.72 21.09
C THR A 248 40.03 -32.88 22.10
N SER A 249 40.18 -33.38 23.32
CA SER A 249 40.80 -32.66 24.43
C SER A 249 42.31 -32.48 24.21
N GLY A 250 42.68 -31.42 23.49
CA GLY A 250 44.07 -30.98 23.35
C GLY A 250 44.61 -30.42 24.67
N GLN A 251 45.84 -30.81 25.03
CA GLN A 251 46.44 -30.44 26.32
C GLN A 251 46.86 -28.97 26.39
N SER A 252 46.58 -28.33 27.52
CA SER A 252 47.20 -27.06 27.90
C SER A 252 48.73 -27.22 27.99
N THR A 253 49.46 -26.46 27.19
CA THR A 253 50.89 -26.19 27.42
C THR A 253 51.09 -24.69 27.54
N SER A 254 51.57 -24.25 28.70
CA SER A 254 51.91 -22.86 28.96
C SER A 254 53.31 -22.55 28.43
N THR A 255 53.49 -21.39 27.81
CA THR A 255 54.82 -20.84 27.56
C THR A 255 54.76 -19.32 27.66
N SER A 256 55.28 -18.79 28.76
CA SER A 256 55.42 -17.36 29.01
C SER A 256 56.67 -16.83 28.32
N GLY A 257 56.55 -15.73 27.57
CA GLY A 257 57.66 -15.00 26.97
C GLY A 257 57.36 -13.50 26.93
N SER A 258 58.26 -12.67 27.44
CA SER A 258 58.04 -11.22 27.57
C SER A 258 59.25 -10.41 27.09
N ALA A 259 59.00 -9.54 26.11
CA ALA A 259 59.77 -8.35 25.72
C ALA A 259 58.83 -7.52 24.81
N ALA A 260 58.69 -6.19 24.87
CA ALA A 260 59.67 -5.11 24.96
C ALA A 260 60.50 -4.95 23.66
N THR A 261 60.49 -3.82 22.92
CA THR A 261 59.72 -2.56 23.10
C THR A 261 58.91 -2.20 21.83
N THR A 262 58.92 -1.07 21.11
CA THR A 262 59.70 0.20 21.12
C THR A 262 58.86 1.33 20.48
N SER A 263 59.39 2.54 20.39
CA SER A 263 58.87 3.72 19.64
C SER A 263 58.87 3.49 18.11
N SER A 264 58.38 4.37 17.22
CA SER A 264 58.34 5.85 17.29
C SER A 264 57.28 6.49 16.39
N ASP A 265 57.12 7.81 16.54
CA ASP A 265 56.27 8.72 15.77
C ASP A 265 56.68 8.86 14.30
N GLU A 266 55.74 9.26 13.44
CA GLU A 266 56.04 10.33 12.46
C GLU A 266 54.75 11.09 12.07
N ALA A 267 54.86 12.42 11.87
CA ALA A 267 53.75 13.28 11.50
C ALA A 267 54.19 14.48 10.64
N ALA A 268 53.87 14.45 9.35
CA ALA A 268 53.85 15.60 8.44
C ALA A 268 52.79 15.33 7.33
N ALA A 269 51.93 16.22 6.85
CA ALA A 269 51.80 17.69 6.82
C ALA A 269 52.15 18.36 5.47
N ALA A 270 51.16 19.09 4.97
CA ALA A 270 51.22 20.27 4.09
C ALA A 270 51.43 20.16 2.55
N SER A 271 50.64 20.99 1.86
CA SER A 271 50.93 21.68 0.59
C SER A 271 50.99 20.86 -0.72
N SER A 272 50.67 21.41 -1.91
CA SER A 272 50.52 22.84 -2.30
C SER A 272 49.54 23.08 -3.48
N THR A 273 49.29 24.36 -3.79
CA THR A 273 49.03 25.05 -5.09
C THR A 273 48.85 24.29 -6.42
N ALA A 274 48.17 24.81 -7.47
CA ALA A 274 47.59 26.15 -7.69
C ALA A 274 46.55 26.22 -8.85
N ILE A 275 45.73 27.28 -8.81
CA ILE A 275 45.29 28.18 -9.90
C ILE A 275 45.37 27.66 -11.36
N THR A 276 44.25 27.72 -12.08
CA THR A 276 44.26 28.08 -13.51
C THR A 276 43.07 28.97 -13.85
N THR A 277 43.32 30.27 -14.04
CA THR A 277 42.34 31.23 -14.57
C THR A 277 42.38 31.20 -16.10
N GLY A 278 41.22 31.05 -16.75
CA GLY A 278 41.13 30.95 -18.20
C GLY A 278 39.79 31.46 -18.76
N GLY A 279 39.59 32.78 -18.75
CA GLY A 279 38.41 33.39 -19.34
C GLY A 279 38.54 33.59 -20.86
N ARG A 280 37.43 33.49 -21.61
CA ARG A 280 37.35 34.06 -22.95
C ARG A 280 35.96 34.64 -23.24
N THR A 281 35.94 35.74 -23.98
CA THR A 281 34.79 36.60 -24.21
C THR A 281 33.93 36.15 -25.39
N GLY A 282 32.61 36.19 -25.24
CA GLY A 282 31.63 36.20 -26.34
C GLY A 282 30.73 37.42 -26.24
N ARG A 283 30.82 38.36 -27.19
CA ARG A 283 29.89 39.50 -27.29
C ARG A 283 28.68 39.10 -28.15
N GLY A 284 27.48 39.49 -27.72
CA GLY A 284 26.26 39.38 -28.52
C GLY A 284 25.19 40.31 -27.93
N ALA A 285 25.09 41.52 -28.46
CA ALA A 285 24.17 42.55 -27.95
C ALA A 285 23.21 43.01 -29.05
N VAL A 286 21.91 42.97 -28.74
CA VAL A 286 20.85 43.69 -29.45
C VAL A 286 19.93 44.26 -28.38
N LEU A 287 19.53 45.53 -28.53
CA LEU A 287 18.63 46.23 -27.59
C LEU A 287 17.19 46.29 -28.17
N PRO A 288 16.30 47.26 -27.85
CA PRO A 288 15.06 46.87 -27.17
C PRO A 288 13.78 47.25 -27.93
N VAL A 289 12.65 46.66 -27.54
CA VAL A 289 11.31 47.15 -27.94
C VAL A 289 10.37 47.24 -26.73
N ARG A 290 9.83 48.45 -26.54
CA ARG A 290 8.75 48.90 -25.65
C ARG A 290 8.36 50.31 -26.17
N PRO A 291 7.20 50.91 -25.82
CA PRO A 291 6.07 50.39 -25.05
C PRO A 291 4.69 50.61 -25.72
N GLU A 292 3.62 50.06 -25.12
CA GLU A 292 2.22 50.53 -25.12
C GLU A 292 1.38 49.51 -24.32
N SER A 293 0.19 49.78 -23.76
CA SER A 293 -0.30 50.99 -23.06
C SER A 293 -1.51 50.56 -22.19
N SER A 294 -1.66 51.11 -20.98
CA SER A 294 -2.80 50.76 -20.10
C SER A 294 -4.10 51.47 -20.49
N PRO A 295 -5.25 50.82 -20.26
CA PRO A 295 -6.09 51.23 -19.13
C PRO A 295 -6.31 50.07 -18.14
N GLY A 296 -6.77 50.26 -16.90
CA GLY A 296 -7.29 51.49 -16.28
C GLY A 296 -8.54 51.20 -15.45
N VAL A 297 -8.48 50.21 -14.56
CA VAL A 297 -9.64 49.73 -13.77
C VAL A 297 -9.69 50.41 -12.41
N VAL A 298 -10.87 50.93 -12.05
CA VAL A 298 -11.10 51.75 -10.85
C VAL A 298 -11.08 50.90 -9.57
N ARG A 299 -10.26 51.31 -8.59
CA ARG A 299 -10.34 50.82 -7.20
C ARG A 299 -11.50 51.49 -6.47
N THR A 300 -12.63 50.83 -6.35
CA THR A 300 -13.64 51.17 -5.33
C THR A 300 -13.14 50.75 -3.94
N ARG A 301 -13.31 51.61 -2.94
CA ARG A 301 -13.06 51.26 -1.53
C ARG A 301 -14.32 50.62 -0.93
N PRO A 302 -14.24 49.47 -0.25
CA PRO A 302 -15.33 49.06 0.64
C PRO A 302 -15.42 50.02 1.84
N ALA A 303 -16.63 50.23 2.34
CA ALA A 303 -16.89 51.02 3.54
C ALA A 303 -16.39 50.31 4.82
N PRO A 304 -16.05 51.04 5.90
CA PRO A 304 -15.67 50.44 7.16
C PRO A 304 -16.85 49.69 7.80
N ILE A 305 -16.63 48.42 8.17
CA ILE A 305 -17.60 47.63 8.94
C ILE A 305 -17.56 48.08 10.39
N VAL A 306 -18.70 48.55 10.90
CA VAL A 306 -18.89 48.88 12.31
C VAL A 306 -19.18 47.58 13.08
N LEU A 307 -18.30 47.21 14.00
CA LEU A 307 -18.53 46.10 14.93
C LEU A 307 -19.29 46.60 16.17
N PRO A 308 -20.34 45.90 16.64
CA PRO A 308 -20.98 46.21 17.93
C PRO A 308 -20.06 45.80 19.10
N PRO A 309 -20.15 46.48 20.26
CA PRO A 309 -19.28 46.21 21.40
C PRO A 309 -19.58 44.85 22.06
N SER A 310 -18.54 44.09 22.38
CA SER A 310 -18.65 42.81 23.09
C SER A 310 -19.07 43.01 24.54
N GLY A 311 -20.19 42.40 24.95
CA GLY A 311 -20.67 42.44 26.32
C GLY A 311 -19.76 41.67 27.29
N ILE A 312 -19.38 42.30 28.41
CA ILE A 312 -18.59 41.67 29.47
C ILE A 312 -19.53 40.79 30.32
N ILE A 313 -19.27 39.48 30.35
CA ILE A 313 -19.87 38.56 31.33
C ILE A 313 -18.79 38.06 32.28
N ARG A 314 -18.92 38.40 33.57
CA ARG A 314 -18.16 37.77 34.65
C ARG A 314 -18.73 36.38 34.93
N GLY A 315 -17.96 35.34 34.63
CA GLY A 315 -18.14 33.98 35.17
C GLY A 315 -17.21 33.77 36.38
N GLN A 316 -17.64 32.98 37.36
CA GLN A 316 -16.92 32.82 38.63
C GLN A 316 -15.83 31.74 38.57
N SER A 317 -14.79 31.91 39.39
CA SER A 317 -13.80 30.88 39.69
C SER A 317 -14.33 29.84 40.68
N THR A 318 -14.25 28.57 40.34
CA THR A 318 -14.29 27.45 41.29
C THR A 318 -13.09 26.53 41.06
N SER A 319 -12.56 25.97 42.14
CA SER A 319 -11.28 25.25 42.14
C SER A 319 -11.42 23.80 42.61
N SER A 320 -11.21 22.86 41.69
CA SER A 320 -10.96 21.44 41.96
C SER A 320 -10.09 20.91 40.83
N SER A 321 -8.85 20.45 41.03
CA SER A 321 -8.41 19.38 41.93
C SER A 321 -8.88 17.98 41.51
N GLU A 322 -8.51 17.56 40.30
CA GLU A 322 -8.39 16.13 39.97
C GLU A 322 -7.00 15.82 39.40
N LYS A 323 -6.42 14.72 39.89
CA LYS A 323 -5.18 14.09 39.40
C LYS A 323 -5.39 12.58 39.38
N ALA A 324 -4.75 11.91 38.41
CA ALA A 324 -4.46 10.47 38.38
C ALA A 324 -5.66 9.50 38.15
N THR A 325 -6.11 9.38 36.90
CA THR A 325 -6.93 8.25 36.40
C THR A 325 -6.48 7.74 35.01
N GLU A 326 -5.17 7.82 34.70
CA GLU A 326 -4.63 7.56 33.34
C GLU A 326 -3.86 6.22 33.18
N ALA A 327 -3.92 5.33 34.17
CA ALA A 327 -3.08 4.11 34.22
C ALA A 327 -3.80 2.80 33.79
N THR A 328 -5.11 2.80 33.58
CA THR A 328 -5.92 1.55 33.47
C THR A 328 -6.24 1.11 32.04
N THR A 329 -6.32 2.03 31.07
CA THR A 329 -6.78 1.76 29.69
C THR A 329 -5.86 0.82 28.90
N SER A 330 -4.54 0.89 29.09
CA SER A 330 -3.56 0.01 28.41
C SER A 330 -3.79 -1.47 28.73
N SER A 331 -4.26 -1.80 29.94
CA SER A 331 -4.49 -3.19 30.38
C SER A 331 -5.64 -3.89 29.64
N TYR A 332 -6.59 -3.13 29.09
CA TYR A 332 -7.80 -3.66 28.45
C TYR A 332 -7.53 -4.15 27.01
N TRP A 333 -6.70 -3.43 26.26
CA TRP A 333 -6.37 -3.76 24.87
C TRP A 333 -5.58 -5.07 24.74
N LEU A 334 -4.58 -5.27 25.60
CA LEU A 334 -3.79 -6.51 25.62
C LEU A 334 -4.65 -7.74 25.96
N ARG A 335 -5.63 -7.60 26.86
CA ARG A 335 -6.57 -8.68 27.20
C ARG A 335 -7.48 -9.05 26.04
N ASN A 336 -8.00 -8.06 25.31
CA ASN A 336 -8.86 -8.30 24.14
C ASN A 336 -8.10 -8.95 22.97
N LEU A 337 -6.84 -8.55 22.74
CA LEU A 337 -5.97 -9.19 21.74
C LEU A 337 -5.67 -10.66 22.08
N PHE A 338 -5.36 -10.97 23.34
CA PHE A 338 -5.17 -12.35 23.80
C PHE A 338 -6.45 -13.18 23.68
N ALA A 339 -7.61 -12.62 24.05
CA ALA A 339 -8.90 -13.29 23.93
C ALA A 339 -9.24 -13.63 22.47
N ALA A 340 -8.99 -12.71 21.53
CA ALA A 340 -9.19 -12.96 20.10
C ALA A 340 -8.29 -14.08 19.57
N ALA A 341 -6.98 -14.04 19.88
CA ALA A 341 -6.04 -15.08 19.46
C ALA A 341 -6.40 -16.48 20.01
N LEU A 342 -6.81 -16.55 21.27
CA LEU A 342 -7.28 -17.79 21.91
C LEU A 342 -8.59 -18.29 21.28
N ALA A 343 -9.53 -17.41 20.94
CA ALA A 343 -10.78 -17.76 20.27
C ALA A 343 -10.52 -18.35 18.87
N SER A 344 -9.64 -17.74 18.06
CA SER A 344 -9.24 -18.27 16.75
C SER A 344 -8.55 -19.63 16.87
N GLY A 345 -7.64 -19.80 17.84
CA GLY A 345 -6.98 -21.09 18.11
C GLY A 345 -7.96 -22.18 18.54
N LEU A 346 -8.95 -21.83 19.37
CA LEU A 346 -10.00 -22.76 19.81
C LEU A 346 -10.93 -23.15 18.67
N LEU A 347 -11.35 -22.21 17.81
CA LEU A 347 -12.13 -22.51 16.59
C LEU A 347 -11.39 -23.50 15.68
N TYR A 348 -10.10 -23.25 15.42
CA TYR A 348 -9.28 -24.14 14.59
C TYR A 348 -9.13 -25.55 15.20
N PHE A 349 -8.96 -25.64 16.53
CA PHE A 349 -8.90 -26.91 17.24
C PHE A 349 -10.23 -27.68 17.17
N LEU A 350 -11.36 -27.00 17.37
CA LEU A 350 -12.70 -27.58 17.28
C LEU A 350 -13.01 -28.05 15.85
N TYR A 351 -12.71 -27.24 14.83
CA TYR A 351 -12.83 -27.62 13.42
C TYR A 351 -11.99 -28.87 13.10
N ARG A 352 -10.74 -28.92 13.57
CA ARG A 352 -9.86 -30.10 13.39
C ARG A 352 -10.38 -31.35 14.12
N LYS A 353 -11.03 -31.19 15.27
CA LYS A 353 -11.66 -32.30 16.02
C LYS A 353 -12.93 -32.80 15.34
N LEU A 354 -13.81 -31.90 14.88
CA LEU A 354 -15.00 -32.26 14.11
C LEU A 354 -14.64 -32.98 12.81
N ARG A 355 -13.66 -32.48 12.05
CA ARG A 355 -13.20 -33.13 10.81
C ARG A 355 -12.66 -34.55 11.02
N ARG A 356 -12.08 -34.86 12.20
CA ARG A 356 -11.65 -36.23 12.54
C ARG A 356 -12.82 -37.16 12.86
N ASN A 357 -13.86 -36.65 13.52
CA ASN A 357 -15.03 -37.46 13.88
C ASN A 357 -15.98 -37.78 12.70
N VAL A 358 -15.83 -37.09 11.56
CA VAL A 358 -16.59 -37.36 10.33
C VAL A 358 -15.93 -38.43 9.45
N SER A 359 -14.65 -38.75 9.68
CA SER A 359 -13.92 -39.82 8.97
C SER A 359 -13.99 -41.15 9.74
N GLY A 360 -15.21 -41.68 9.93
CA GLY A 360 -15.45 -43.01 10.49
C GLY A 360 -15.37 -44.11 9.42
N ASP A 361 -14.47 -45.07 9.65
CA ASP A 361 -14.32 -46.39 9.01
C ASP A 361 -15.12 -46.69 7.73
N GLY A 362 -14.46 -46.48 6.58
CA GLY A 362 -14.84 -47.07 5.29
C GLY A 362 -13.60 -47.59 4.57
N HIS A 363 -13.53 -48.90 4.30
CA HIS A 363 -12.41 -49.50 3.57
C HIS A 363 -12.41 -49.05 2.09
N ALA A 364 -11.46 -48.19 1.72
CA ALA A 364 -11.15 -47.90 0.31
C ALA A 364 -9.96 -48.76 -0.15
N GLN A 365 -10.13 -49.51 -1.25
CA GLN A 365 -9.03 -50.22 -1.91
C GLN A 365 -8.17 -49.25 -2.75
N PRO A 366 -6.89 -49.58 -3.02
CA PRO A 366 -6.04 -48.75 -3.87
C PRO A 366 -6.52 -48.80 -5.34
N LEU A 367 -7.07 -47.69 -5.83
CA LEU A 367 -7.39 -47.53 -7.25
C LEU A 367 -6.11 -47.56 -8.10
N THR A 368 -6.17 -48.29 -9.21
CA THR A 368 -5.07 -48.48 -10.17
C THR A 368 -5.11 -47.42 -11.28
N ARG A 369 -4.07 -47.43 -12.12
CA ARG A 369 -3.70 -46.33 -13.03
C ARG A 369 -4.46 -46.33 -14.36
N TYR A 370 -5.78 -46.52 -14.33
CA TYR A 370 -6.68 -46.45 -15.50
C TYR A 370 -8.01 -45.86 -15.05
N ASP A 371 -8.25 -44.60 -15.41
CA ASP A 371 -9.54 -43.88 -15.53
C ASP A 371 -9.22 -42.38 -15.68
N LEU A 372 -8.79 -41.98 -16.89
CA LEU A 372 -8.41 -40.59 -17.20
C LEU A 372 -8.69 -40.19 -18.66
N GLU A 373 -9.68 -40.84 -19.27
CA GLU A 373 -10.29 -40.49 -20.55
C GLU A 373 -11.81 -40.56 -20.39
N HIS A 374 -12.57 -39.76 -21.15
CA HIS A 374 -14.01 -39.47 -21.00
C HIS A 374 -14.36 -38.55 -19.81
N GLY A 375 -14.52 -37.26 -20.10
CA GLY A 375 -15.29 -36.35 -19.26
C GLY A 375 -16.78 -36.38 -19.64
N PRO A 376 -17.70 -35.98 -18.74
CA PRO A 376 -19.12 -35.89 -19.05
C PRO A 376 -19.47 -34.54 -19.70
N ASP A 377 -19.98 -34.58 -20.92
CA ASP A 377 -20.74 -33.48 -21.52
C ASP A 377 -22.22 -33.53 -21.08
N ASP A 378 -22.92 -32.41 -21.25
CA ASP A 378 -24.38 -32.21 -21.29
C ASP A 378 -25.28 -32.85 -20.19
N GLU A 379 -25.72 -32.00 -19.25
CA GLU A 379 -27.17 -31.85 -19.01
C GLU A 379 -27.50 -30.46 -18.42
N PHE A 380 -28.12 -29.57 -19.20
CA PHE A 380 -28.78 -28.36 -18.71
C PHE A 380 -30.07 -28.07 -19.49
N GLY A 381 -31.14 -27.71 -18.77
CA GLY A 381 -32.50 -27.68 -19.30
C GLY A 381 -32.81 -26.54 -20.28
N MET A 382 -33.78 -26.79 -21.17
CA MET A 382 -34.24 -25.88 -22.22
C MET A 382 -34.76 -24.53 -21.70
N LEU A 383 -34.40 -23.44 -22.39
CA LEU A 383 -35.13 -22.17 -22.36
C LEU A 383 -35.23 -21.55 -23.76
N ASN A 384 -36.40 -21.75 -24.39
CA ASN A 384 -37.04 -20.98 -25.48
C ASN A 384 -36.16 -20.29 -26.53
N ASP A 385 -36.29 -20.74 -27.77
CA ASP A 385 -35.89 -20.01 -28.97
C ASP A 385 -36.49 -18.59 -29.02
N LYS A 386 -35.62 -17.60 -29.26
CA LYS A 386 -35.97 -16.37 -29.96
C LYS A 386 -34.88 -16.03 -30.98
N GLU A 387 -35.34 -15.58 -32.14
CA GLU A 387 -34.56 -15.48 -33.37
C GLU A 387 -33.37 -14.52 -33.23
N LEU A 388 -32.18 -14.97 -33.66
CA LEU A 388 -30.98 -14.15 -33.82
C LEU A 388 -30.69 -14.03 -35.32
N PRO A 389 -30.51 -12.81 -35.88
CA PRO A 389 -30.39 -12.61 -37.32
C PRO A 389 -29.06 -13.16 -37.87
N THR A 390 -29.14 -13.79 -39.03
CA THR A 390 -27.98 -14.30 -39.77
C THR A 390 -27.09 -13.18 -40.28
N LEU A 391 -25.79 -13.24 -39.94
CA LEU A 391 -24.76 -12.39 -40.54
C LEU A 391 -24.43 -12.87 -41.96
N PRO A 392 -24.14 -11.96 -42.92
CA PRO A 392 -23.72 -12.33 -44.26
C PRO A 392 -22.28 -12.87 -44.27
N PRO A 393 -21.91 -13.76 -45.22
CA PRO A 393 -20.57 -14.35 -45.28
C PRO A 393 -19.50 -13.31 -45.66
N GLU A 394 -18.30 -13.49 -45.09
CA GLU A 394 -17.14 -12.65 -45.41
C GLU A 394 -16.74 -12.76 -46.89
N ARG A 395 -16.38 -11.63 -47.50
CA ARG A 395 -15.74 -11.60 -48.82
C ARG A 395 -14.24 -11.79 -48.65
N SER A 396 -13.71 -12.86 -49.23
CA SER A 396 -12.27 -13.04 -49.40
C SER A 396 -11.68 -11.93 -50.28
N VAL A 397 -10.56 -11.37 -49.85
CA VAL A 397 -9.80 -10.36 -50.60
C VAL A 397 -8.55 -11.03 -51.19
N PRO A 398 -8.32 -10.98 -52.51
CA PRO A 398 -7.12 -11.55 -53.11
C PRO A 398 -5.88 -10.75 -52.71
N GLY A 399 -4.78 -11.47 -52.43
CA GLY A 399 -3.57 -10.88 -51.87
C GLY A 399 -2.77 -9.99 -52.82
N ARG A 400 -1.79 -9.28 -52.27
CA ARG A 400 -0.68 -8.69 -53.03
C ARG A 400 0.58 -9.50 -52.81
N VAL A 401 1.27 -9.81 -53.91
CA VAL A 401 2.68 -10.20 -53.91
C VAL A 401 3.51 -8.91 -53.88
N TYR A 402 4.45 -8.82 -52.94
CA TYR A 402 5.75 -8.14 -53.05
C TYR A 402 6.69 -8.72 -52.00
#